data_AF-A0A9J6EXW0-F1
#
_entry.id   AF-A0A9J6EXW0-F1
#
_cell.length_a   1.000
_cell.length_b   1.000
_cell.length_c   1.000
_cell.angle_alpha   90.00
_cell.angle_beta   90.00
_cell.angle_gamma   90.00
#
_symmetry.space_group_name_H-M   'P 1'
#
loop_
_entity.id
_entity.type
_entity.pdbx_description
1 polymer ?
#
loop_
_entity_poly.entity_id
_entity_poly.type
_entity_poly.pdbx_seq_one_letter_code
_entity_poly.pdbx_strand_id
1 'polypeptide(L)'
;MGKTNTVLIVFDGDQVPFHVYYRGAEYKCYLHKKRTEVCDTCGAVGHHSDVCPKPNAIICALCGTANPATAHPCTLKCLLCGQAHQTGDKTCPRRYQTPRLLIYRRQEKAKLQQQQYLSTMNSTQDAHSERQEV
;
A
#
# COMPACT_ATOMS: atom_id res chain seq x y z
N MET A 1 -14.11 -13.40 19.85
CA MET A 1 -13.32 -12.29 19.27
C MET A 1 -11.94 -12.81 18.91
N GLY A 2 -11.46 -12.53 17.69
CA GLY A 2 -10.18 -13.04 17.17
C GLY A 2 -8.96 -12.55 17.97
N LYS A 3 -7.83 -13.24 17.84
CA LYS A 3 -6.58 -13.10 18.62
C LYS A 3 -5.85 -11.73 18.49
N THR A 4 -6.52 -10.67 18.03
CA THR A 4 -5.92 -9.36 17.75
C THR A 4 -6.55 -8.28 18.63
N ASN A 5 -5.70 -7.49 19.29
CA ASN A 5 -6.10 -6.30 20.07
C ASN A 5 -6.36 -5.07 19.17
N THR A 6 -6.84 -5.28 17.94
CA THR A 6 -7.06 -4.22 16.95
C THR A 6 -8.40 -4.46 16.27
N VAL A 7 -9.13 -3.38 16.03
CA VAL A 7 -10.42 -3.37 15.34
C VAL A 7 -10.34 -2.52 14.08
N LEU A 8 -11.10 -2.88 13.05
CA LEU A 8 -11.28 -2.06 11.86
C LEU A 8 -12.55 -1.23 12.05
N ILE A 9 -12.41 0.10 12.00
CA ILE A 9 -13.51 1.05 12.12
C ILE A 9 -13.60 1.80 10.79
N VAL A 10 -14.81 1.94 10.27
CA VAL A 10 -15.10 2.76 9.09
C VAL A 10 -15.71 4.06 9.60
N PHE A 11 -15.12 5.19 9.20
CA PHE A 11 -15.67 6.51 9.46
C PHE A 11 -16.35 7.01 8.20
N ASP A 12 -17.48 7.68 8.37
CA ASP A 12 -18.07 8.46 7.29
C ASP A 12 -17.28 9.77 7.12
N GLY A 13 -16.93 10.11 5.88
CA GLY A 13 -16.07 11.25 5.53
C GLY A 13 -14.65 10.90 5.03
N ASP A 14 -13.85 11.93 4.78
CA ASP A 14 -12.51 11.86 4.15
C ASP A 14 -11.34 12.03 5.16
N GLN A 15 -11.68 12.18 6.45
CA GLN A 15 -10.72 12.37 7.54
C GLN A 15 -10.84 11.25 8.56
N VAL A 16 -9.67 10.72 8.96
CA VAL A 16 -9.57 9.77 10.08
C VAL A 16 -9.21 10.56 11.33
N PRO A 17 -10.02 10.54 12.40
CA PRO A 17 -9.68 11.16 13.67
C PRO A 17 -8.35 10.61 14.21
N PHE A 18 -7.62 11.40 15.01
CA PHE A 18 -6.39 10.89 15.65
C PHE A 18 -6.69 9.89 16.77
N HIS A 19 -7.82 10.06 17.46
CA HIS A 19 -8.26 9.22 18.56
C HIS A 19 -9.77 8.95 18.49
N VAL A 20 -10.19 7.83 19.08
CA VAL A 20 -11.59 7.48 19.32
C VAL A 20 -11.78 7.03 20.75
N TYR A 21 -12.92 7.37 21.34
CA TYR A 21 -13.33 6.81 22.62
C TYR A 21 -14.16 5.55 22.40
N TYR A 22 -13.73 4.45 23.00
CA TYR A 22 -14.44 3.17 22.93
C TYR A 22 -14.40 2.50 24.31
N ARG A 23 -15.56 2.10 24.84
CA ARG A 23 -15.68 1.44 26.15
C ARG A 23 -14.96 2.16 27.31
N GLY A 24 -15.03 3.49 27.34
CA GLY A 24 -14.44 4.29 28.42
C GLY A 24 -12.94 4.51 28.34
N ALA A 25 -12.29 4.13 27.24
CA ALA A 25 -10.87 4.39 27.00
C ALA A 25 -10.65 5.08 25.64
N GLU A 26 -9.59 5.88 25.55
CA GLU A 26 -9.14 6.55 24.33
C GLU A 26 -8.18 5.64 23.55
N TYR A 27 -8.40 5.52 22.24
CA TYR A 27 -7.58 4.71 21.35
C TYR A 27 -7.08 5.52 20.16
N LYS A 28 -5.78 5.42 19.90
CA LYS A 28 -5.18 6.04 18.71
C LYS A 28 -5.63 5.33 17.45
N CYS A 29 -6.06 6.12 16.48
CA CYS A 29 -6.43 5.63 15.16
C CYS A 29 -5.24 5.68 14.21
N TYR A 30 -5.17 4.66 13.35
CA TYR A 30 -4.21 4.58 12.27
C TYR A 30 -4.97 4.30 10.99
N LEU A 31 -4.56 4.94 9.90
CA LEU A 31 -5.13 4.64 8.59
C LEU A 31 -4.89 3.17 8.26
N HIS A 32 -5.97 2.44 7.98
CA HIS A 32 -5.89 1.03 7.65
C HIS A 32 -5.04 0.83 6.39
N LYS A 33 -4.04 -0.04 6.48
CA LYS A 33 -3.21 -0.48 5.36
C LYS A 33 -3.60 -1.89 4.98
N LYS A 34 -4.28 -2.05 3.84
CA LYS A 34 -4.67 -3.38 3.34
C LYS A 34 -3.40 -4.19 3.05
N ARG A 35 -3.29 -5.40 3.61
CA ARG A 35 -2.20 -6.33 3.28
C ARG A 35 -2.41 -6.81 1.84
N THR A 36 -1.34 -6.87 1.07
CA THR A 36 -1.36 -7.51 -0.23
C THR A 36 -1.50 -9.01 -0.04
N GLU A 37 -2.61 -9.57 -0.52
CA GLU A 37 -2.91 -10.99 -0.43
C GLU A 37 -2.04 -11.77 -1.41
N VAL A 38 -1.39 -12.81 -0.90
CA VAL A 38 -0.75 -13.86 -1.70
C VAL A 38 -1.40 -15.16 -1.29
N CYS A 39 -1.81 -15.94 -2.27
CA CYS A 39 -2.36 -17.25 -2.03
C CYS A 39 -1.24 -18.20 -1.60
N ASP A 40 -1.35 -18.78 -0.40
CA ASP A 40 -0.35 -19.75 0.07
C ASP A 40 -0.41 -21.09 -0.70
N THR A 41 -1.51 -21.35 -1.43
CA THR A 41 -1.71 -22.55 -2.25
C THR A 41 -1.10 -22.44 -3.64
N CYS A 42 -1.39 -21.37 -4.38
CA CYS A 42 -0.93 -21.21 -5.76
C CYS A 42 0.13 -20.12 -5.96
N GLY A 43 0.44 -19.34 -4.93
CA GLY A 43 1.46 -18.28 -4.94
C GLY A 43 1.06 -17.02 -5.68
N ALA A 44 -0.12 -16.98 -6.29
CA ALA A 44 -0.60 -15.82 -7.01
C ALA A 44 -1.03 -14.70 -6.06
N VAL A 45 -0.83 -13.46 -6.51
CA VAL A 45 -1.24 -12.26 -5.79
C VAL A 45 -2.72 -11.96 -6.07
N GLY A 46 -3.44 -11.51 -5.06
CA GLY A 46 -4.79 -10.95 -5.20
C GLY A 46 -5.94 -11.80 -4.66
N HIS A 47 -5.65 -12.97 -4.08
CA HIS A 47 -6.67 -13.79 -3.43
C HIS A 47 -6.11 -14.60 -2.26
N HIS A 48 -6.99 -14.98 -1.34
CA HIS A 48 -6.70 -15.90 -0.23
C HIS A 48 -6.80 -17.37 -0.68
N SER A 49 -6.13 -18.29 0.03
CA SER A 49 -6.19 -19.74 -0.25
C SER A 49 -7.62 -20.29 -0.28
N ASP A 50 -8.51 -19.76 0.56
CA ASP A 50 -9.90 -20.25 0.69
C ASP A 50 -10.75 -19.98 -0.56
N VAL A 51 -10.34 -19.03 -1.40
CA VAL A 51 -11.00 -18.66 -2.67
C VAL A 51 -10.08 -18.92 -3.87
N CYS A 52 -9.12 -19.83 -3.71
CA CYS A 52 -8.14 -20.11 -4.76
C CYS A 52 -8.81 -20.80 -5.96
N PRO A 53 -8.62 -20.29 -7.19
CA PRO A 53 -9.09 -20.97 -8.40
C PRO A 53 -8.28 -22.24 -8.73
N LYS A 54 -7.16 -22.46 -8.05
CA LYS A 54 -6.23 -23.59 -8.23
C LYS A 54 -5.91 -24.26 -6.89
N PRO A 55 -6.89 -24.89 -6.21
CA PRO A 55 -6.72 -25.40 -4.85
C PRO A 55 -5.72 -26.57 -4.75
N ASN A 56 -5.48 -27.28 -5.85
CA ASN A 56 -4.56 -28.41 -5.90
C ASN A 56 -3.14 -28.00 -6.37
N ALA A 57 -2.86 -26.70 -6.49
CA ALA A 57 -1.52 -26.24 -6.82
C ALA A 57 -0.56 -26.58 -5.68
N ILE A 58 0.61 -27.12 -6.03
CA ILE A 58 1.70 -27.36 -5.09
C ILE A 58 2.79 -26.36 -5.44
N ILE A 59 3.14 -25.50 -4.49
CA ILE A 59 4.23 -24.54 -4.64
C ILE A 59 5.16 -24.59 -3.43
N CYS A 60 6.41 -24.19 -3.61
CA CYS A 60 7.30 -23.93 -2.49
C CYS A 60 6.94 -22.59 -1.82
N ALA A 61 6.60 -22.60 -0.53
CA ALA A 61 6.31 -21.39 0.24
C ALA A 61 7.50 -20.42 0.38
N LEU A 62 8.73 -20.90 0.15
CA LEU A 62 9.96 -20.12 0.32
C LEU A 62 10.44 -19.46 -0.98
N CYS A 63 10.32 -20.14 -2.11
CA CYS A 63 10.88 -19.68 -3.38
C CYS A 63 9.85 -19.51 -4.50
N GLY A 64 8.64 -20.05 -4.34
CA GLY A 64 7.57 -19.97 -5.34
C GLY A 64 7.64 -21.00 -6.46
N THR A 65 8.61 -21.91 -6.45
CA THR A 65 8.73 -22.96 -7.47
C THR A 65 7.48 -23.83 -7.47
N ALA A 66 6.91 -24.06 -8.66
CA ALA A 66 5.74 -24.92 -8.84
C ALA A 66 6.15 -26.39 -8.87
N ASN A 67 5.33 -27.23 -8.24
CA ASN A 67 5.52 -28.67 -8.06
C ASN A 67 6.98 -29.07 -7.75
N PRO A 68 7.59 -28.49 -6.69
CA PRO A 68 8.98 -28.74 -6.38
C PRO A 68 9.17 -30.19 -5.89
N ALA A 69 10.30 -30.79 -6.27
CA ALA A 69 10.77 -32.00 -5.58
C ALA A 69 11.06 -31.69 -4.10
N THR A 70 10.98 -32.71 -3.24
CA THR A 70 11.27 -32.60 -1.79
C THR A 70 12.65 -31.98 -1.52
N ALA A 71 13.65 -32.31 -2.34
CA ALA A 71 14.98 -31.71 -2.31
C ALA A 71 15.26 -30.93 -3.61
N HIS A 72 14.58 -29.79 -3.79
CA HIS A 72 14.88 -28.86 -4.88
C HIS A 72 15.87 -27.77 -4.43
N PRO A 73 16.69 -27.23 -5.33
CA PRO A 73 17.48 -26.03 -5.03
C PRO A 73 16.52 -24.89 -4.70
N CYS A 74 16.45 -24.53 -3.41
CA CYS A 74 15.50 -23.56 -2.90
C CYS A 74 16.21 -22.25 -2.55
N THR A 75 16.08 -21.24 -3.41
CA THR A 75 16.54 -19.88 -3.12
C THR A 75 15.39 -19.07 -2.57
N LEU A 76 15.51 -18.60 -1.33
CA LEU A 76 14.48 -17.78 -0.67
C LEU A 76 14.14 -16.56 -1.53
N LYS A 77 12.86 -16.41 -1.88
CA LYS A 77 12.37 -15.34 -2.74
C LYS A 77 10.94 -14.97 -2.38
N CYS A 78 10.73 -13.69 -2.14
CA CYS A 78 9.41 -13.17 -1.86
C CYS A 78 8.54 -13.16 -3.11
N LEU A 79 7.37 -13.77 -3.06
CA LEU A 79 6.38 -13.77 -4.15
C LEU A 79 5.78 -12.38 -4.41
N LEU A 80 5.79 -11.50 -3.41
CA LEU A 80 5.32 -10.13 -3.57
C LEU A 80 6.36 -9.25 -4.24
N CYS A 81 7.60 -9.22 -3.72
CA CYS A 81 8.60 -8.24 -4.11
C CYS A 81 9.75 -8.76 -4.97
N GLY A 82 9.96 -10.08 -4.99
CA GLY A 82 11.08 -10.75 -5.68
C GLY A 82 12.41 -10.74 -4.91
N GLN A 83 12.47 -10.13 -3.72
CA GLN A 83 13.69 -10.00 -2.91
C GLN A 83 13.94 -11.24 -2.03
N ALA A 84 15.16 -11.36 -1.50
CA ALA A 84 15.62 -12.50 -0.68
C ALA A 84 15.09 -12.47 0.76
N HIS A 85 13.77 -12.63 0.92
CA HIS A 85 13.11 -12.81 2.20
C HIS A 85 11.81 -13.60 2.02
N GLN A 86 11.23 -14.10 3.12
CA GLN A 86 9.98 -14.86 3.07
C GLN A 86 8.80 -13.99 2.59
N THR A 87 7.86 -14.59 1.87
CA THR A 87 6.61 -13.91 1.49
C THR A 87 5.83 -13.47 2.73
N GLY A 88 5.45 -12.19 2.80
CA GLY A 88 4.73 -11.64 3.95
C GLY A 88 5.61 -11.14 5.11
N ASP A 89 6.94 -11.22 4.99
CA ASP A 89 7.88 -10.64 5.94
C ASP A 89 7.58 -9.15 6.18
N LYS A 90 7.77 -8.68 7.42
CA LYS A 90 7.65 -7.28 7.83
C LYS A 90 8.60 -6.36 7.05
N THR A 91 9.71 -6.89 6.57
CA THR A 91 10.69 -6.17 5.75
C THR A 91 10.24 -5.94 4.30
N CYS A 92 9.17 -6.63 3.85
CA CYS A 92 8.72 -6.53 2.47
C CYS A 92 8.10 -5.16 2.15
N PRO A 93 8.64 -4.38 1.19
CA PRO A 93 8.11 -3.06 0.84
C PRO A 93 6.72 -3.14 0.18
N ARG A 94 6.38 -4.30 -0.41
CA ARG A 94 5.10 -4.55 -1.09
C ARG A 94 4.07 -5.29 -0.21
N ARG A 95 4.36 -5.46 1.08
CA ARG A 95 3.46 -6.15 2.03
C ARG A 95 2.11 -5.46 2.17
N TYR A 96 2.10 -4.13 2.14
CA TYR A 96 0.92 -3.32 2.33
C TYR A 96 0.65 -2.43 1.12
N GLN A 97 -0.61 -2.32 0.75
CA GLN A 97 -1.06 -1.40 -0.28
C GLN A 97 -1.05 0.03 0.28
N THR A 98 -0.75 1.00 -0.58
CA THR A 98 -0.94 2.41 -0.24
C THR A 98 -2.45 2.68 -0.16
N PRO A 99 -2.98 3.17 0.98
CA PRO A 99 -4.40 3.52 1.08
C PRO A 99 -4.81 4.56 0.03
N ARG A 100 -5.99 4.39 -0.59
CA ARG A 100 -6.49 5.31 -1.63
C ARG A 100 -6.48 6.77 -1.17
N LEU A 101 -6.86 7.02 0.07
CA LEU A 101 -6.86 8.35 0.68
C LEU A 101 -5.49 9.05 0.58
N LEU A 102 -4.38 8.31 0.76
CA LEU A 102 -3.03 8.88 0.63
C LEU A 102 -2.67 9.16 -0.83
N ILE A 103 -3.13 8.33 -1.77
CA ILE A 103 -2.93 8.55 -3.21
C ILE A 103 -3.65 9.84 -3.62
N TYR A 104 -4.91 9.98 -3.22
CA TYR A 104 -5.72 11.16 -3.50
C TYR A 104 -5.07 12.44 -2.96
N ARG A 105 -4.68 12.46 -1.67
CA ARG A 105 -4.00 13.61 -1.05
C ARG A 105 -2.68 14.00 -1.75
N ARG A 106 -1.90 13.02 -2.23
CA ARG A 106 -0.68 13.29 -3.00
C ARG A 106 -0.98 13.97 -4.33
N GLN A 107 -2.02 13.51 -5.02
CA GLN A 107 -2.46 14.10 -6.29
C GLN A 107 -2.93 15.54 -6.10
N GLU A 108 -3.75 15.82 -5.07
CA GLU A 108 -4.19 17.18 -4.75
C GLU A 108 -3.00 18.11 -4.47
N LYS A 109 -2.06 17.66 -3.64
CA LYS A 109 -0.85 18.43 -3.33
C LYS A 109 -0.03 18.73 -4.60
N ALA A 110 0.12 17.75 -5.49
CA ALA A 110 0.84 17.93 -6.75
C ALA A 110 0.14 18.95 -7.66
N LYS A 111 -1.19 18.91 -7.76
CA LYS A 111 -1.98 19.89 -8.54
C LYS A 111 -1.81 21.31 -8.00
N LEU A 112 -1.91 21.49 -6.67
CA LEU A 112 -1.72 22.79 -6.03
C LEU A 112 -0.31 23.34 -6.28
N GLN A 113 0.73 22.50 -6.16
CA GLN A 113 2.10 22.89 -6.45
C GLN A 113 2.30 23.30 -7.92
N GLN A 114 1.71 22.55 -8.86
CA GLN A 114 1.78 22.88 -10.28
C GLN A 114 1.06 24.20 -10.58
N GLN A 115 -0.11 24.44 -9.98
CA GLN A 115 -0.85 25.69 -10.16
C GLN A 115 -0.09 26.89 -9.59
N GLN A 116 0.52 26.74 -8.41
CA GLN A 116 1.39 27.75 -7.82
C GLN A 116 2.57 28.07 -8.74
N TYR A 117 3.25 27.04 -9.26
CA TYR A 117 4.35 27.21 -10.20
C TYR A 117 3.93 27.99 -11.46
N LEU A 118 2.83 27.59 -12.09
CA LEU A 118 2.31 28.28 -13.29
C LEU A 118 1.94 29.74 -12.98
N SER A 119 1.31 30.01 -11.84
CA SER A 119 0.98 31.37 -11.42
C SER A 119 2.24 32.23 -11.23
N THR A 120 3.29 31.69 -10.58
CA THR A 120 4.55 32.41 -10.39
C THR A 120 5.27 32.71 -11.72
N MET A 121 5.22 31.78 -12.68
CA MET A 121 5.85 31.99 -14.00
C MET A 121 5.13 33.06 -14.81
N ASN A 122 3.80 33.07 -14.80
CA ASN A 122 3.02 34.11 -15.49
C ASN A 122 3.29 35.50 -14.88
N SER A 123 3.30 35.61 -13.53
CA SER A 123 3.63 36.87 -12.85
C SER A 123 5.03 37.40 -13.19
N THR A 124 6.02 36.52 -13.38
CA THR A 124 7.38 36.95 -13.75
C THR A 124 7.50 37.41 -15.20
N GLN A 125 6.67 36.90 -16.11
CA GLN A 125 6.64 37.32 -17.51
C GLN A 125 6.02 38.71 -17.65
N ASP A 126 4.91 38.95 -16.95
CA ASP A 126 4.23 40.25 -16.94
C ASP A 126 5.18 41.37 -16.45
N ALA A 127 5.87 41.13 -15.33
CA ALA A 127 6.82 42.09 -14.73
C ALA A 127 8.08 42.38 -15.58
N HIS A 128 8.41 41.51 -16.54
CA HIS A 128 9.54 41.71 -17.47
C HIS A 128 9.11 42.47 -18.74
N SER A 129 7.82 42.37 -19.13
CA SER A 129 7.25 43.13 -20.25
C SER A 129 7.06 44.62 -19.91
N GLU A 130 6.62 44.94 -18.69
CA GLU A 130 6.41 46.33 -18.23
C GLU A 130 7.71 47.15 -18.10
N ARG A 131 8.89 46.50 -18.02
CA ARG A 131 10.19 47.19 -17.92
C ARG A 131 10.83 47.52 -19.28
N GLN A 132 10.27 47.04 -20.39
CA GLN A 132 10.81 47.29 -21.73
C GLN A 132 10.09 48.43 -22.48
N GLU A 133 9.08 49.06 -21.87
CA GLU A 133 8.29 50.14 -22.48
C GLU A 133 8.64 51.56 -21.93
N VAL A 134 9.75 51.72 -21.20
CA VAL A 134 10.23 53.03 -20.67
C VAL A 134 11.55 53.44 -21.29
#